data_AF-T1ADY6-F1
#
_entry.id   AF-T1ADY6-F1
#
_cell.length_a   1.000
_cell.length_b   1.000
_cell.length_c   1.000
_cell.angle_alpha   90.00
_cell.angle_beta   90.00
_cell.angle_gamma   90.00
#
_symmetry.space_group_name_H-M   'P 1'
#
loop_
_entity.id
_entity.type
_entity.pdbx_description
1 polymer ?
#
loop_
_entity_poly.entity_id
_entity_poly.type
_entity_poly.pdbx_seq_one_letter_code
_entity_poly.pdbx_strand_id
1 'polypeptide(L)' 'MATISIDGSDLTINVQGLDKLWALKSRLTIPIAHVRGATADPGIVGEPKGWRGPGAH' A
#
# COMPACT_ATOMS: atom_id res chain seq x y z
N MET A 1 6.19 -4.17 3.72
CA MET A 1 5.01 -4.77 4.38
C MET A 1 4.06 -3.64 4.77
N ALA A 2 2.73 -3.81 4.74
CA ALA A 2 1.81 -2.72 5.12
C ALA A 2 0.88 -3.17 6.25
N THR A 3 0.72 -2.31 7.26
CA THR A 3 -0.24 -2.49 8.35
C THR A 3 -1.49 -1.68 8.04
N ILE A 4 -2.66 -2.30 8.20
CA ILE A 4 -3.95 -1.67 7.97
C ILE A 4 -4.67 -1.61 9.31
N SER A 5 -5.29 -0.48 9.61
CA SER A 5 -6.10 -0.30 10.82
C SER A 5 -7.28 0.59 10.51
N ILE A 6 -8.42 0.31 11.12
CA ILE A 6 -9.63 1.14 11.02
C ILE A 6 -9.75 1.90 12.34
N ASP A 7 -9.82 3.22 12.26
CA ASP A 7 -10.02 4.12 13.39
C ASP A 7 -11.30 4.92 13.16
N GLY A 8 -12.37 4.56 13.86
CA GLY A 8 -13.69 5.14 13.67
C GLY A 8 -14.18 5.01 12.22
N SER A 9 -14.25 6.14 11.52
CA SER A 9 -14.67 6.24 10.12
C SER A 9 -13.51 6.22 9.10
N ASP A 10 -12.27 6.08 9.56
CA ASP A 10 -11.09 6.23 8.72
C ASP A 10 -10.30 4.93 8.62
N LEU A 11 -9.94 4.57 7.39
CA LEU A 11 -9.01 3.49 7.08
C LEU A 11 -7.58 4.07 7.04
N THR A 12 -6.76 3.70 8.01
CA THR A 12 -5.34 4.06 8.05
C THR A 12 -4.48 2.90 7.53
N ILE A 13 -3.63 3.21 6.55
CA ILE A 13 -2.66 2.29 5.97
C ILE A 13 -1.27 2.84 6.27
N ASN A 14 -0.47 2.05 6.97
CA ASN A 14 0.93 2.36 7.29
C ASN A 14 1.84 1.41 6.52
N VAL A 15 2.63 1.96 5.60
CA VAL A 15 3.53 1.16 4.75
C VAL A 15 4.92 1.13 5.37
N GLN A 16 5.37 -0.05 5.78
CA GLN A 16 6.67 -0.30 6.39
C GLN A 16 7.69 -0.79 5.34
N GLY A 17 8.85 -0.14 5.27
CA GLY A 17 10.00 -0.53 4.43
C GLY A 17 11.00 0.60 4.22
N LEU A 18 12.30 0.28 4.22
CA LEU A 18 13.40 1.24 4.02
C LEU A 18 13.38 1.83 2.59
N ASP A 19 12.90 1.04 1.62
CA ASP A 19 12.72 1.41 0.20
C ASP A 19 11.70 2.56 0.00
N LYS A 20 10.91 2.86 1.04
CA LYS A 20 9.87 3.91 1.02
C LYS A 20 10.26 5.19 1.75
N LEU A 21 11.47 5.28 2.32
CA LEU A 21 12.02 6.58 2.76
C LEU A 21 12.14 7.59 1.61
N TRP A 22 12.15 7.09 0.36
CA TRP A 22 12.14 7.90 -0.86
C TRP A 22 10.74 8.03 -1.49
N ALA A 23 9.73 7.39 -0.92
CA ALA A 23 8.33 7.61 -1.31
C ALA A 23 7.77 8.74 -0.45
N LEU A 24 7.35 9.83 -1.10
CA LEU A 24 6.86 11.08 -0.49
C LEU A 24 5.76 10.91 0.59
N LYS A 25 5.12 9.74 0.70
CA LYS A 25 4.10 9.46 1.72
C LYS A 25 4.24 8.03 2.27
N SER A 26 4.50 7.93 3.58
CA SER A 26 4.60 6.70 4.38
C SER A 26 3.27 6.26 5.02
N ARG A 27 2.28 7.17 5.09
CA ARG A 27 0.95 6.95 5.67
C ARG A 27 -0.14 7.40 4.70
N LEU A 28 -1.21 6.62 4.62
CA LEU A 28 -2.42 6.95 3.88
C LEU A 28 -3.64 6.80 4.78
N THR A 29 -4.49 7.83 4.83
CA THR A 29 -5.77 7.80 5.55
C THR A 29 -6.89 8.01 4.54
N ILE A 30 -7.86 7.10 4.51
CA ILE A 30 -8.98 7.10 3.57
C ILE A 30 -10.28 7.02 4.37
N PRO A 31 -11.23 7.95 4.20
CA PRO A 31 -12.55 7.82 4.80
C PRO A 31 -13.25 6.55 4.29
N ILE A 32 -13.74 5.71 5.19
CA ILE A 32 -14.37 4.43 4.86
C ILE A 32 -15.65 4.60 4.03
N ALA A 33 -16.30 5.77 4.12
CA ALA A 33 -17.43 6.14 3.28
C ALA A 33 -17.12 6.13 1.78
N HIS A 34 -15.84 6.28 1.40
CA HIS A 34 -15.38 6.21 0.01
C HIS A 34 -14.79 4.84 -0.36
N VAL A 35 -14.69 3.90 0.59
CA VAL A 35 -14.12 2.57 0.39
C VAL A 35 -15.23 1.61 -0.02
N ARG A 36 -15.22 1.16 -1.28
CA ARG A 36 -16.18 0.16 -1.78
C ARG A 36 -15.82 -1.28 -1.42
N GLY A 37 -14.54 -1.53 -1.12
CA GLY A 37 -14.03 -2.85 -0.76
C GLY A 37 -12.51 -2.85 -0.68
N ALA A 38 -11.95 -3.85 0.00
CA ALA A 38 -10.52 -4.09 0.08
C ALA A 38 -10.25 -5.57 -0.23
N THR A 39 -9.42 -5.83 -1.24
CA THR A 39 -9.04 -7.19 -1.64
C THR A 39 -7.55 -7.38 -1.42
N ALA A 40 -7.19 -8.35 -0.59
CA ALA A 40 -5.82 -8.82 -0.49
C ALA A 40 -5.57 -9.82 -1.62
N ASP A 41 -4.88 -9.38 -2.66
CA ASP A 41 -4.49 -10.25 -3.77
C ASP A 41 -3.22 -11.04 -3.39
N PRO A 42 -3.31 -12.38 -3.19
CA PRO A 42 -2.14 -13.21 -2.90
C PRO A 42 -1.18 -13.32 -4.10
N GLY A 43 -1.65 -13.09 -5.33
CA GLY A 43 -0.85 -13.10 -6.56
C GLY A 43 0.21 -11.99 -6.60
N ILE A 44 -0.04 -10.87 -5.92
CA ILE A 44 0.88 -9.73 -5.87
C ILE A 44 2.26 -10.06 -5.28
N VAL A 45 2.34 -11.12 -4.47
CA VAL A 45 3.57 -11.61 -3.82
C VAL A 45 4.29 -12.63 -4.71
N GLY A 46 3.56 -13.43 -5.49
CA GLY A 46 4.10 -14.53 -6.29
C GLY A 46 4.39 -14.18 -7.74
N GLU A 47 3.76 -13.15 -8.30
CA GLU A 47 3.94 -12.80 -9.71
C GLU A 47 5.22 -11.99 -9.95
N PRO A 48 6.07 -12.41 -10.91
CA PRO A 48 7.24 -11.64 -11.29
C PRO A 48 6.78 -10.28 -11.81
N LYS A 49 7.07 -9.23 -11.03
CA LYS A 49 6.70 -7.83 -11.29
C LYS A 49 7.37 -7.19 -12.53
N GLY A 50 7.85 -8.01 -13.47
CA GLY A 50 8.64 -7.62 -14.63
C GLY A 50 10.05 -7.16 -14.28
N TRP A 51 10.80 -6.75 -15.31
CA TRP A 51 12.12 -6.14 -15.16
C TRP A 51 11.98 -4.73 -14.57
N ARG A 52 12.51 -4.52 -13.36
CA ARG A 52 12.62 -3.20 -12.73
C ARG A 52 14.08 -2.76 -12.71
N GLY A 53 14.58 -2.43 -13.90
CA GLY A 53 15.86 -1.74 -14.05
C GLY A 53 15.71 -0.23 -13.81
N PRO A 54 16.82 0.48 -13.54
CA PRO A 54 16.79 1.93 -13.41
C PRO A 54 16.21 2.57 -14.67
N GLY A 55 15.21 3.45 -14.51
CA GLY A 55 14.55 4.17 -15.61
C GLY A 55 13.25 3.54 -16.14
N ALA A 56 12.85 2.37 -15.65
CA ALA A 56 11.54 1.78 -15.94
C ALA A 56 10.69 1.78 -14.66
N HIS A 57 9.97 2.87 -14.42
CA HIS A 57 8.99 3.02 -13.34
C HIS A 57 7.65 3.50 -13.89
#